data_AF-A0A352A5V0-F1
#
_entry.id   AF-A0A352A5V0-F1
#
_cell.length_a   1.000
_cell.length_b   1.000
_cell.length_c   1.000
_cell.angle_alpha   90.00
_cell.angle_beta   90.00
_cell.angle_gamma   90.00
#
_symmetry.space_group_name_H-M   'P 1'
#
loop_
_entity.id
_entity.type
_entity.pdbx_description
1 polymer ?
#
loop_
_entity_poly.entity_id
_entity_poly.type
_entity_poly.pdbx_seq_one_letter_code
_entity_poly.pdbx_strand_id
1 'polypeptide(L)'
;MKINCKISYNLDILCFLNALSSDDYYVSRHKQAYDSFYPLFSDDIKEKLRMLVKWNKSPIFAPTFTLLISAVPSFSDMSIYSLLQARSEIEDGIFKTPYHFNEDEYDEIFARFSDTIIPLIYELENNGFREYWNTVKLPIIQNKISDLEPYLSQYNLETLIGEFKDFSGEEMDVYVCSFANPHGIKLCGNTLITDVVYNQETILANITHEVFHPPYVYSDIKEYV
;
A
#
# COMPACT_ATOMS: atom_id res chain seq x y z
N MET A 1 -12.30 16.88 -8.88
CA MET A 1 -11.93 15.59 -8.25
C MET A 1 -12.06 15.68 -6.74
N LYS A 2 -12.87 14.82 -6.13
CA LYS A 2 -13.03 14.74 -4.67
C LYS A 2 -12.04 13.74 -4.09
N ILE A 3 -11.33 14.11 -3.03
CA ILE A 3 -10.41 13.21 -2.32
C ILE A 3 -11.13 12.65 -1.09
N ASN A 4 -11.20 11.33 -1.00
CA ASN A 4 -11.70 10.61 0.16
C ASN A 4 -10.49 10.03 0.92
N CYS A 5 -10.29 10.45 2.16
CA CYS A 5 -9.27 9.85 3.01
C CYS A 5 -9.85 8.59 3.67
N LYS A 6 -9.15 7.46 3.55
CA LYS A 6 -9.61 6.15 3.99
C LYS A 6 -8.60 5.45 4.88
N ILE A 7 -9.09 4.45 5.61
CA ILE A 7 -8.31 3.60 6.49
C ILE A 7 -8.39 2.18 5.94
N SER A 8 -7.28 1.44 5.97
CA SER A 8 -7.28 0.02 5.67
C SER A 8 -6.26 -0.72 6.52
N TYR A 9 -6.74 -1.62 7.37
CA TYR A 9 -5.88 -2.52 8.12
C TYR A 9 -5.03 -3.39 7.19
N ASN A 10 -5.64 -3.90 6.10
CA ASN A 10 -4.97 -4.80 5.16
C ASN A 10 -3.78 -4.12 4.48
N LEU A 11 -3.92 -2.86 4.09
CA LEU A 11 -2.81 -2.11 3.51
C LEU A 11 -1.73 -1.86 4.56
N ASP A 12 -2.11 -1.49 5.77
CA ASP A 12 -1.13 -1.13 6.81
C ASP A 12 -0.29 -2.32 7.25
N ILE A 13 -0.89 -3.51 7.43
CA ILE A 13 -0.14 -4.73 7.76
C ILE A 13 0.77 -5.17 6.61
N LEU A 14 0.37 -4.99 5.35
CA LEU A 14 1.23 -5.26 4.19
C LEU A 14 2.38 -4.25 4.08
N CYS A 15 2.15 -2.98 4.43
CA CYS A 15 3.20 -1.97 4.50
C CYS A 15 4.24 -2.31 5.58
N PHE A 16 3.82 -2.89 6.71
CA PHE A 16 4.72 -3.28 7.79
C PHE A 16 5.74 -4.37 7.39
N LEU A 17 5.45 -5.15 6.34
CA LEU A 17 6.35 -6.21 5.84
C LEU A 17 7.76 -5.68 5.51
N ASN A 18 7.87 -4.44 5.01
CA ASN A 18 9.17 -3.85 4.69
C ASN A 18 10.05 -3.73 5.95
N ALA A 19 9.48 -3.37 7.10
CA ALA A 19 10.23 -3.31 8.37
C ALA A 19 10.62 -4.71 8.85
N LEU A 20 9.76 -5.71 8.64
CA LEU A 20 10.01 -7.09 9.03
C LEU A 20 11.12 -7.77 8.22
N SER A 21 11.52 -7.19 7.08
CA SER A 21 12.73 -7.59 6.36
C SER A 21 14.02 -7.49 7.18
N SER A 22 13.98 -6.77 8.32
CA SER A 22 15.14 -6.46 9.18
C SER A 22 16.20 -5.58 8.51
N ASP A 23 15.84 -4.91 7.42
CA ASP A 23 16.67 -3.89 6.81
C ASP A 23 16.66 -2.60 7.66
N ASP A 24 17.85 -2.11 8.02
CA ASP A 24 18.03 -0.97 8.94
C ASP A 24 17.28 0.30 8.49
N TYR A 25 17.13 0.50 7.17
CA TYR A 25 16.43 1.65 6.64
C TYR A 25 14.94 1.62 7.00
N TYR A 26 14.29 0.45 6.98
CA TYR A 26 12.89 0.32 7.39
C TYR A 26 12.73 0.15 8.89
N VAL A 27 13.64 -0.59 9.55
CA VAL A 27 13.60 -0.80 11.01
C VAL A 27 13.73 0.52 11.74
N SER A 28 14.63 1.41 11.34
CA SER A 28 14.81 2.71 11.99
C SER A 28 13.54 3.60 11.97
N ARG A 29 12.68 3.45 10.96
CA ARG A 29 11.42 4.19 10.83
C ARG A 29 10.28 3.59 11.64
N HIS A 30 10.29 2.27 11.79
CA HIS A 30 9.20 1.51 12.41
C HIS A 30 9.65 0.76 13.66
N LYS A 31 10.70 1.26 14.32
CA LYS A 31 11.47 0.54 15.34
C LYS A 31 10.60 0.00 16.48
N GLN A 32 9.69 0.82 17.00
CA GLN A 32 8.81 0.42 18.09
C GLN A 32 7.96 -0.81 17.73
N ALA A 33 7.37 -0.82 16.53
CA ALA A 33 6.58 -1.96 16.07
C ALA A 33 7.48 -3.16 15.79
N TYR A 34 8.62 -2.95 15.12
CA TYR A 34 9.58 -4.01 14.84
C TYR A 34 10.05 -4.71 16.12
N ASP A 35 10.51 -3.96 17.13
CA ASP A 35 10.96 -4.50 18.42
C ASP A 35 9.84 -5.25 19.17
N SER A 36 8.58 -4.88 18.94
CA SER A 36 7.43 -5.52 19.59
C SER A 36 7.03 -6.84 18.94
N PHE A 37 7.17 -6.97 17.62
CA PHE A 37 6.63 -8.10 16.87
C PHE A 37 7.71 -9.03 16.28
N TYR A 38 8.80 -8.51 15.74
CA TYR A 38 9.82 -9.34 15.08
C TYR A 38 10.44 -10.41 16.00
N PRO A 39 10.74 -10.11 17.29
CA PRO A 39 11.27 -11.13 18.20
C PRO A 39 10.32 -12.31 18.43
N LEU A 40 9.00 -12.08 18.31
CA LEU A 40 7.95 -13.08 18.57
C LEU A 40 7.78 -14.08 17.43
N PHE A 41 8.36 -13.81 16.25
CA PHE A 41 8.29 -14.75 15.13
C PHE A 41 9.08 -16.02 15.37
N SER A 42 8.54 -17.12 14.85
CA SER A 42 9.26 -18.38 14.78
C SER A 42 10.50 -18.26 13.88
N ASP A 43 11.46 -19.16 14.06
CA ASP A 43 12.64 -19.23 13.19
C ASP A 43 12.27 -19.57 11.74
N ASP A 44 11.17 -20.30 11.52
CA ASP A 44 10.64 -20.61 10.18
C ASP A 44 10.18 -19.35 9.45
N ILE A 45 9.37 -18.50 10.10
CA ILE A 45 8.94 -17.22 9.51
C ILE A 45 10.12 -16.29 9.25
N LYS A 46 11.08 -16.22 10.19
CA LYS A 46 12.30 -15.42 9.99
C LYS A 46 13.10 -15.92 8.78
N GLU A 47 13.19 -17.23 8.57
CA GLU A 47 13.85 -17.78 7.37
C GLU A 47 13.07 -17.47 6.08
N LYS A 48 11.75 -17.65 6.08
CA LYS A 48 10.90 -17.30 4.93
C LYS A 48 11.05 -15.82 4.55
N LEU A 49 11.12 -14.92 5.53
CA LEU A 49 11.41 -13.50 5.31
C LEU A 49 12.77 -13.28 4.64
N ARG A 50 13.82 -13.93 5.14
CA ARG A 50 15.17 -13.86 4.51
C ARG A 50 15.16 -14.36 3.08
N MET A 51 14.47 -15.47 2.82
CA MET A 51 14.31 -16.02 1.47
C MET A 51 13.56 -15.06 0.55
N LEU A 52 12.50 -14.41 1.06
CA LEU A 52 11.73 -13.42 0.31
C LEU A 52 12.59 -12.20 -0.07
N VAL A 53 13.38 -11.65 0.86
CA VAL A 53 14.34 -10.55 0.57
C VAL A 53 15.32 -10.98 -0.53
N LYS A 54 15.90 -12.18 -0.40
CA LYS A 54 16.89 -12.69 -1.35
C LYS A 54 16.31 -12.84 -2.76
N TRP A 55 15.10 -13.35 -2.86
CA TRP A 55 14.41 -13.55 -4.13
C TRP A 55 14.02 -12.21 -4.76
N ASN A 56 13.41 -11.31 -3.98
CA ASN A 56 13.01 -9.98 -4.42
C ASN A 56 14.21 -9.06 -4.71
N LYS A 57 15.42 -9.47 -4.28
CA LYS A 57 16.67 -8.68 -4.33
C LYS A 57 16.52 -7.31 -3.66
N SER A 58 15.54 -7.19 -2.76
CA SER A 58 15.11 -5.93 -2.16
C SER A 58 14.24 -6.20 -0.93
N PRO A 59 14.34 -5.39 0.13
CA PRO A 59 13.42 -5.43 1.28
C PRO A 59 12.05 -4.79 0.98
N ILE A 60 11.82 -4.30 -0.24
CA ILE A 60 10.59 -3.58 -0.64
C ILE A 60 9.54 -4.57 -1.14
N PHE A 61 8.56 -4.88 -0.30
CA PHE A 61 7.47 -5.81 -0.58
C PHE A 61 6.13 -5.11 -0.73
N ALA A 62 5.92 -4.05 0.05
CA ALA A 62 4.62 -3.40 0.19
C ALA A 62 3.99 -3.02 -1.17
N PRO A 63 4.68 -2.30 -2.09
CA PRO A 63 4.06 -1.86 -3.34
C PRO A 63 3.44 -3.00 -4.16
N THR A 64 4.15 -4.12 -4.31
CA THR A 64 3.68 -5.28 -5.06
C THR A 64 2.44 -5.89 -4.44
N PHE A 65 2.46 -6.14 -3.12
CA PHE A 65 1.38 -6.86 -2.45
C PHE A 65 0.15 -5.99 -2.19
N THR A 66 0.33 -4.70 -1.92
CA THR A 66 -0.79 -3.77 -1.80
C THR A 66 -1.45 -3.53 -3.16
N LEU A 67 -0.67 -3.44 -4.24
CA LEU A 67 -1.21 -3.34 -5.59
C LEU A 67 -2.05 -4.58 -5.94
N LEU A 68 -1.50 -5.77 -5.68
CA LEU A 68 -2.17 -7.04 -5.93
C LEU A 68 -3.55 -7.10 -5.25
N ILE A 69 -3.64 -6.82 -3.95
CA ILE A 69 -4.94 -6.87 -3.27
C ILE A 69 -5.88 -5.74 -3.71
N SER A 70 -5.34 -4.59 -4.13
CA SER A 70 -6.16 -3.46 -4.60
C SER A 70 -6.85 -3.71 -5.94
N ALA A 71 -6.48 -4.79 -6.65
CA ALA A 71 -7.17 -5.23 -7.86
C ALA A 71 -8.61 -5.70 -7.59
N VAL A 72 -8.92 -6.07 -6.34
CA VAL A 72 -10.28 -6.44 -5.90
C VAL A 72 -10.99 -5.19 -5.38
N PRO A 73 -12.10 -4.72 -5.98
CA PRO A 73 -12.75 -3.45 -5.58
C PRO A 73 -13.14 -3.36 -4.10
N SER A 74 -13.50 -4.48 -3.47
CA SER A 74 -13.93 -4.55 -2.06
C SER A 74 -12.80 -4.97 -1.10
N PHE A 75 -11.53 -4.81 -1.48
CA PHE A 75 -10.42 -5.33 -0.69
C PHE A 75 -10.31 -4.76 0.73
N SER A 76 -10.84 -3.55 0.97
CA SER A 76 -10.83 -2.93 2.30
C SER A 76 -11.75 -3.65 3.28
N ASP A 77 -12.80 -4.31 2.77
CA ASP A 77 -13.88 -4.91 3.57
C ASP A 77 -13.67 -6.41 3.78
N MET A 78 -12.69 -6.99 3.08
CA MET A 78 -12.34 -8.40 3.15
C MET A 78 -11.19 -8.64 4.12
N SER A 79 -11.09 -9.84 4.69
CA SER A 79 -9.83 -10.24 5.34
C SER A 79 -8.76 -10.54 4.27
N ILE A 80 -7.48 -10.41 4.60
CA ILE A 80 -6.38 -10.83 3.70
C ILE A 80 -6.52 -12.30 3.29
N TYR A 81 -7.03 -13.15 4.19
CA TYR A 81 -7.26 -14.56 3.89
C TYR A 81 -8.38 -14.75 2.84
N SER A 82 -9.44 -13.96 2.94
CA SER A 82 -10.54 -13.96 1.95
C SER A 82 -10.07 -13.43 0.60
N LEU A 83 -9.24 -12.39 0.59
CA LEU A 83 -8.65 -11.84 -0.63
C LEU A 83 -7.85 -12.88 -1.40
N LEU A 84 -7.13 -13.75 -0.70
CA LEU A 84 -6.42 -14.85 -1.35
C LEU A 84 -7.31 -15.91 -1.99
N GLN A 85 -8.48 -16.15 -1.42
CA GLN A 85 -9.43 -17.07 -2.05
C GLN A 85 -10.04 -16.45 -3.31
N ALA A 86 -9.99 -15.12 -3.45
CA ALA A 86 -10.40 -14.37 -4.62
C ALA A 86 -9.30 -14.28 -5.69
N ARG A 87 -8.46 -15.31 -5.86
CA ARG A 87 -7.35 -15.34 -6.83
C ARG A 87 -7.81 -14.94 -8.23
N SER A 88 -8.91 -15.49 -8.72
CA SER A 88 -9.42 -15.17 -10.06
C SER A 88 -9.84 -13.72 -10.19
N GLU A 89 -10.39 -13.12 -9.13
CA GLU A 89 -10.77 -11.70 -9.13
C GLU A 89 -9.55 -10.79 -9.10
N ILE A 90 -8.53 -11.15 -8.34
CA ILE A 90 -7.22 -10.47 -8.33
C ILE A 90 -6.60 -10.54 -9.73
N GLU A 91 -6.60 -11.71 -10.35
CA GLU A 91 -6.06 -11.96 -11.69
C GLU A 91 -6.78 -11.11 -12.75
N ASP A 92 -8.11 -11.20 -12.77
CA ASP A 92 -8.96 -10.44 -13.68
C ASP A 92 -8.79 -8.93 -13.48
N GLY A 93 -8.57 -8.49 -12.24
CA GLY A 93 -8.34 -7.10 -11.90
C GLY A 93 -6.97 -6.64 -12.36
N ILE A 94 -5.90 -7.38 -12.04
CA ILE A 94 -4.53 -6.98 -12.29
C ILE A 94 -4.22 -6.95 -13.79
N PHE A 95 -4.73 -7.89 -14.59
CA PHE A 95 -4.52 -7.88 -16.05
C PHE A 95 -5.31 -6.81 -16.80
N LYS A 96 -6.31 -6.18 -16.15
CA LYS A 96 -6.97 -4.98 -16.67
C LYS A 96 -6.23 -3.70 -16.31
N THR A 97 -5.26 -3.79 -15.40
CA THR A 97 -4.42 -2.64 -15.07
C THR A 97 -3.36 -2.44 -16.15
N PRO A 98 -2.84 -1.22 -16.26
CA PRO A 98 -1.70 -0.92 -17.12
C PRO A 98 -0.36 -1.35 -16.52
N TYR A 99 -0.37 -2.00 -15.35
CA TYR A 99 0.82 -2.64 -14.82
C TYR A 99 1.11 -3.87 -15.68
N HIS A 100 2.32 -3.95 -16.24
CA HIS A 100 2.71 -5.00 -17.16
C HIS A 100 3.09 -6.30 -16.43
N PHE A 101 2.13 -6.91 -15.75
CA PHE A 101 2.28 -8.29 -15.27
C PHE A 101 2.13 -9.26 -16.44
N ASN A 102 3.07 -10.20 -16.56
CA ASN A 102 2.82 -11.40 -17.35
C ASN A 102 2.30 -12.54 -16.44
N GLU A 103 1.75 -13.59 -17.04
CA GLU A 103 1.16 -14.72 -16.32
C GLU A 103 2.18 -15.42 -15.40
N ASP A 104 3.41 -15.63 -15.87
CA ASP A 104 4.46 -16.30 -15.09
C ASP A 104 4.84 -15.46 -13.85
N GLU A 105 5.00 -14.14 -13.99
CA GLU A 105 5.28 -13.22 -12.90
C GLU A 105 4.13 -13.18 -11.89
N TYR A 106 2.88 -13.14 -12.37
CA TYR A 106 1.71 -13.18 -11.52
C TYR A 106 1.67 -14.46 -10.66
N ASP A 107 1.88 -15.62 -11.29
CA ASP A 107 1.87 -16.91 -10.62
C ASP A 107 3.00 -17.02 -9.59
N GLU A 108 4.20 -16.55 -9.91
CA GLU A 108 5.31 -16.52 -8.97
C GLU A 108 5.00 -15.63 -7.75
N ILE A 109 4.49 -14.42 -7.97
CA ILE A 109 4.14 -13.48 -6.90
C ILE A 109 3.03 -14.04 -6.02
N PHE A 110 1.98 -14.61 -6.63
CA PHE A 110 0.86 -15.17 -5.90
C PHE A 110 1.29 -16.38 -5.05
N ALA A 111 2.16 -17.24 -5.57
CA ALA A 111 2.77 -18.31 -4.79
C ALA A 111 3.52 -17.76 -3.56
N ARG A 112 4.24 -16.62 -3.68
CA ARG A 112 4.94 -16.01 -2.53
C ARG A 112 3.98 -15.42 -1.51
N PHE A 113 2.91 -14.81 -1.98
CA PHE A 113 1.85 -14.31 -1.11
C PHE A 113 1.30 -15.47 -0.26
N SER A 114 0.97 -16.59 -0.90
CA SER A 114 0.45 -17.78 -0.22
C SER A 114 1.47 -18.42 0.74
N ASP A 115 2.70 -18.68 0.29
CA ASP A 115 3.67 -19.51 1.03
C ASP A 115 4.42 -18.77 2.14
N THR A 116 4.49 -17.44 2.07
CA THR A 116 5.29 -16.61 2.99
C THR A 116 4.45 -15.53 3.67
N ILE A 117 3.71 -14.74 2.91
CA ILE A 117 3.01 -13.57 3.47
C ILE A 117 1.87 -13.99 4.39
N ILE A 118 1.12 -15.05 4.05
CA ILE A 118 0.04 -15.54 4.91
C ILE A 118 0.52 -16.13 6.23
N PRO A 119 1.47 -17.08 6.27
CA PRO A 119 1.99 -17.57 7.55
C PRO A 119 2.52 -16.43 8.43
N LEU A 120 3.18 -15.43 7.83
CA LEU A 120 3.65 -14.26 8.55
C LEU A 120 2.51 -13.42 9.13
N ILE A 121 1.50 -13.10 8.33
CA ILE A 121 0.32 -12.34 8.80
C ILE A 121 -0.40 -13.11 9.89
N TYR A 122 -0.52 -14.43 9.75
CA TYR A 122 -1.11 -15.29 10.77
C TYR A 122 -0.33 -15.21 12.09
N GLU A 123 1.01 -15.27 12.06
CA GLU A 123 1.82 -15.07 13.27
C GLU A 123 1.69 -13.65 13.84
N LEU A 124 1.63 -12.60 13.01
CA LEU A 124 1.39 -11.24 13.48
C LEU A 124 0.06 -11.11 14.23
N GLU A 125 -1.02 -11.64 13.63
CA GLU A 125 -2.36 -11.64 14.21
C GLU A 125 -2.37 -12.38 15.55
N ASN A 126 -1.79 -13.58 15.60
CA ASN A 126 -1.70 -14.38 16.83
C ASN A 126 -0.85 -13.72 17.92
N ASN A 127 0.13 -12.92 17.54
CA ASN A 127 0.95 -12.14 18.47
C ASN A 127 0.32 -10.78 18.84
N GLY A 128 -0.95 -10.54 18.47
CA GLY A 128 -1.71 -9.37 18.92
C GLY A 128 -1.55 -8.13 18.04
N PHE A 129 -1.05 -8.26 16.81
CA PHE A 129 -0.84 -7.10 15.92
C PHE A 129 -2.14 -6.33 15.64
N ARG A 130 -3.28 -7.02 15.49
CA ARG A 130 -4.58 -6.36 15.28
C ARG A 130 -5.02 -5.52 16.47
N GLU A 131 -4.81 -6.01 17.69
CA GLU A 131 -5.12 -5.25 18.89
C GLU A 131 -4.19 -4.04 19.03
N TYR A 132 -2.90 -4.22 18.80
CA TYR A 132 -1.95 -3.12 18.72
C TYR A 132 -2.34 -2.09 17.65
N TRP A 133 -2.75 -2.53 16.46
CA TRP A 133 -3.18 -1.62 15.41
C TRP A 133 -4.41 -0.83 15.83
N ASN A 134 -5.45 -1.50 16.35
CA ASN A 134 -6.69 -0.86 16.79
C ASN A 134 -6.47 0.15 17.94
N THR A 135 -5.56 -0.17 18.87
CA THR A 135 -5.37 0.63 20.10
C THR A 135 -4.29 1.70 19.97
N VAL A 136 -3.29 1.47 19.12
CA VAL A 136 -2.12 2.37 18.98
C VAL A 136 -2.12 3.10 17.64
N LYS A 137 -2.34 2.39 16.52
CA LYS A 137 -2.17 2.96 15.18
C LYS A 137 -3.43 3.63 14.65
N LEU A 138 -4.58 2.98 14.78
CA LEU A 138 -5.86 3.47 14.28
C LEU A 138 -6.20 4.88 14.82
N PRO A 139 -6.03 5.21 16.12
CA PRO A 139 -6.30 6.57 16.60
C PRO A 139 -5.41 7.63 15.95
N ILE A 140 -4.13 7.30 15.69
CA ILE A 140 -3.18 8.20 15.02
C ILE A 140 -3.62 8.45 13.58
N ILE A 141 -4.00 7.39 12.87
CA ILE A 141 -4.51 7.47 11.49
C ILE A 141 -5.79 8.30 11.44
N GLN A 142 -6.74 8.04 12.33
CA GLN A 142 -8.01 8.78 12.41
C GLN A 142 -7.79 10.28 12.66
N ASN A 143 -6.91 10.62 13.60
CA ASN A 143 -6.54 12.01 13.85
C ASN A 143 -5.91 12.67 12.62
N LYS A 144 -4.96 11.98 11.97
CA LYS A 144 -4.35 12.47 10.72
C LYS A 144 -5.39 12.72 9.64
N ILE A 145 -6.35 11.80 9.45
CA ILE A 145 -7.43 11.96 8.47
C ILE A 145 -8.30 13.17 8.81
N SER A 146 -8.71 13.31 10.08
CA SER A 146 -9.53 14.44 10.53
C SER A 146 -8.86 15.80 10.28
N ASP A 147 -7.53 15.87 10.37
CA ASP A 147 -6.76 17.08 10.07
C ASP A 147 -6.55 17.26 8.55
N LEU A 148 -6.36 16.16 7.82
CA LEU A 148 -6.00 16.15 6.41
C LEU A 148 -7.19 16.47 5.49
N GLU A 149 -8.39 15.96 5.78
CA GLU A 149 -9.57 16.17 4.94
C GLU A 149 -9.91 17.66 4.74
N PRO A 150 -10.00 18.50 5.81
CA PRO A 150 -10.24 19.92 5.64
C PRO A 150 -9.14 20.62 4.85
N TYR A 151 -7.88 20.22 5.04
CA TYR A 151 -6.75 20.78 4.31
C TYR A 151 -6.84 20.47 2.82
N LEU A 152 -7.02 19.20 2.46
CA LEU A 152 -7.10 18.76 1.07
C LEU A 152 -8.32 19.33 0.34
N SER A 153 -9.43 19.55 1.05
CA SER A 153 -10.64 20.15 0.47
C SER A 153 -10.46 21.58 -0.06
N GLN A 154 -9.38 22.26 0.34
CA GLN A 154 -9.06 23.62 -0.12
C GLN A 154 -8.46 23.62 -1.53
N TYR A 155 -8.00 22.46 -2.02
CA TYR A 155 -7.32 22.33 -3.31
C TYR A 155 -8.26 21.75 -4.35
N ASN A 156 -8.37 22.41 -5.50
CA ASN A 156 -9.00 21.81 -6.67
C ASN A 156 -7.95 21.02 -7.45
N LEU A 157 -7.76 19.76 -7.08
CA LEU A 157 -6.78 18.90 -7.75
C LEU A 157 -7.10 18.71 -9.24
N GLU A 158 -8.36 18.68 -9.64
CA GLU A 158 -8.73 18.57 -11.06
C GLU A 158 -8.25 19.78 -11.85
N THR A 159 -8.25 20.98 -11.29
CA THR A 159 -7.59 22.13 -11.92
C THR A 159 -6.07 21.99 -11.92
N LEU A 160 -5.48 21.48 -10.83
CA LEU A 160 -4.02 21.35 -10.70
C LEU A 160 -3.42 20.31 -11.65
N ILE A 161 -4.13 19.20 -11.89
CA ILE A 161 -3.65 18.05 -12.66
C ILE A 161 -4.33 17.92 -14.04
N GLY A 162 -5.46 18.61 -14.24
CA GLY A 162 -6.32 18.49 -15.43
C GLY A 162 -5.66 18.91 -16.74
N GLU A 163 -4.61 19.73 -16.67
CA GLU A 163 -3.80 20.07 -17.85
C GLU A 163 -2.97 18.88 -18.36
N PHE A 164 -2.72 17.89 -17.50
CA PHE A 164 -1.88 16.74 -17.80
C PHE A 164 -2.68 15.45 -18.01
N LYS A 165 -3.86 15.33 -17.39
CA LYS A 165 -4.75 14.17 -17.53
C LYS A 165 -6.17 14.55 -17.15
N ASP A 166 -7.15 14.08 -17.93
CA ASP A 166 -8.57 14.29 -17.63
C ASP A 166 -9.00 13.38 -16.48
N PHE A 167 -9.40 14.00 -15.36
CA PHE A 167 -9.94 13.35 -14.15
C PHE A 167 -11.37 13.83 -13.87
N SER A 168 -12.06 14.35 -14.88
CA SER A 168 -13.38 14.97 -14.69
C SER A 168 -14.40 13.96 -14.14
N GLY A 169 -15.00 14.32 -13.00
CA GLY A 169 -15.99 13.49 -12.32
C GLY A 169 -15.42 12.29 -11.55
N GLU A 170 -14.10 12.09 -11.50
CA GLU A 170 -13.50 10.98 -10.76
C GLU A 170 -13.33 11.33 -9.27
N GLU A 171 -13.48 10.32 -8.41
CA GLU A 171 -13.09 10.38 -7.00
C GLU A 171 -11.71 9.73 -6.82
N MET A 172 -10.98 10.20 -5.82
CA MET A 172 -9.67 9.67 -5.44
C MET A 172 -9.71 9.16 -4.02
N ASP A 173 -9.24 7.93 -3.82
CA ASP A 173 -9.11 7.34 -2.50
C ASP A 173 -7.66 7.40 -2.03
N VAL A 174 -7.44 8.06 -0.89
CA VAL A 174 -6.13 8.15 -0.24
C VAL A 174 -6.17 7.34 1.05
N TYR A 175 -5.54 6.18 1.04
CA TYR A 175 -5.41 5.35 2.23
C TYR A 175 -4.27 5.85 3.11
N VAL A 176 -4.59 6.27 4.33
CA VAL A 176 -3.60 6.74 5.30
C VAL A 176 -3.16 5.56 6.17
N CYS A 177 -1.88 5.19 6.07
CA CYS A 177 -1.27 4.05 6.76
C CYS A 177 -0.19 4.50 7.75
N SER A 178 0.17 3.66 8.71
CA SER A 178 1.22 3.91 9.70
C SER A 178 2.58 3.32 9.35
N PHE A 179 2.64 2.44 8.34
CA PHE A 179 3.84 1.69 7.98
C PHE A 179 4.32 1.91 6.54
N ALA A 180 3.76 2.89 5.83
CA ALA A 180 4.07 3.13 4.43
C ALA A 180 5.39 3.92 4.24
N ASN A 181 5.83 4.70 5.22
CA ASN A 181 7.07 5.49 5.18
C ASN A 181 8.27 4.57 4.88
N PRO A 182 9.09 4.90 3.85
CA PRO A 182 9.21 6.18 3.14
C PRO A 182 8.52 6.29 1.78
N HIS A 183 7.54 5.41 1.51
CA HIS A 183 6.90 5.34 0.20
C HIS A 183 5.54 6.04 0.19
N GLY A 184 5.24 6.71 -0.93
CA GLY A 184 3.89 6.76 -1.47
C GLY A 184 3.71 5.52 -2.34
N ILE A 185 2.51 4.92 -2.33
CA ILE A 185 2.27 3.71 -3.11
C ILE A 185 1.02 3.88 -3.94
N LYS A 186 1.18 3.94 -5.26
CA LYS A 186 0.06 3.86 -6.20
C LYS A 186 -0.61 2.49 -6.16
N LEU A 187 -1.95 2.50 -6.10
CA LEU A 187 -2.80 1.32 -6.17
C LEU A 187 -3.63 1.33 -7.46
N CYS A 188 -4.41 0.28 -7.70
CA CYS A 188 -5.34 0.22 -8.85
C CYS A 188 -6.31 1.41 -8.87
N GLY A 189 -6.60 1.92 -10.08
CA GLY A 189 -7.49 3.06 -10.29
C GLY A 189 -6.92 4.38 -9.75
N ASN A 190 -7.78 5.25 -9.21
CA ASN A 190 -7.39 6.52 -8.60
C ASN A 190 -7.17 6.39 -7.10
N THR A 191 -6.38 5.39 -6.74
CA THR A 191 -6.17 5.03 -5.34
C THR A 191 -4.68 5.08 -5.02
N LEU A 192 -4.31 5.52 -3.83
CA LEU A 192 -2.93 5.51 -3.35
C LEU A 192 -2.85 5.33 -1.83
N ILE A 193 -1.64 5.02 -1.35
CA ILE A 193 -1.27 4.98 0.06
C ILE A 193 -0.35 6.16 0.39
N THR A 194 -0.60 6.77 1.54
CA THR A 194 0.33 7.71 2.18
C THR A 194 0.59 7.30 3.64
N ASP A 195 1.62 7.88 4.26
CA ASP A 195 1.96 7.60 5.66
C ASP A 195 1.49 8.73 6.60
N VAL A 196 1.02 8.35 7.79
CA VAL A 196 0.60 9.30 8.85
C VAL A 196 1.71 10.24 9.30
N VAL A 197 2.98 9.84 9.18
CA VAL A 197 4.12 10.64 9.66
C VAL A 197 4.35 11.89 8.80
N TYR A 198 3.88 11.88 7.55
CA TYR A 198 4.06 13.00 6.65
C TYR A 198 3.22 14.20 7.06
N ASN A 199 3.77 15.40 6.82
CA ASN A 199 3.00 16.64 6.92
C ASN A 199 2.04 16.77 5.73
N GLN A 200 1.08 17.68 5.86
CA GLN A 200 -0.01 17.82 4.88
C GLN A 200 0.51 18.22 3.49
N GLU A 201 1.55 19.04 3.43
CA GLU A 201 2.20 19.48 2.19
C GLU A 201 2.87 18.31 1.47
N THR A 202 3.57 17.44 2.21
CA THR A 202 4.20 16.23 1.67
C THR A 202 3.14 15.25 1.18
N ILE A 203 2.03 15.10 1.91
CA ILE A 203 0.91 14.26 1.47
C ILE A 203 0.31 14.80 0.16
N LEU A 204 0.07 16.11 0.06
CA LEU A 204 -0.44 16.74 -1.16
C LEU A 204 0.54 16.57 -2.35
N ALA A 205 1.83 16.73 -2.10
CA ALA A 205 2.87 16.52 -3.11
C ALA A 205 2.90 15.06 -3.56
N ASN A 206 2.83 14.10 -2.64
CA ASN A 206 2.75 12.67 -2.96
C ASN A 206 1.50 12.37 -3.76
N ILE A 207 0.33 12.88 -3.36
CA ILE A 207 -0.92 12.69 -4.12
C ILE A 207 -0.74 13.18 -5.56
N THR A 208 -0.19 14.37 -5.73
CA THR A 208 0.03 14.96 -7.04
C THR A 208 1.05 14.16 -7.85
N HIS A 209 2.09 13.63 -7.22
CA HIS A 209 3.12 12.80 -7.87
C HIS A 209 2.60 11.41 -8.28
N GLU A 210 1.98 10.68 -7.35
CA GLU A 210 1.49 9.30 -7.56
C GLU A 210 0.41 9.22 -8.66
N VAL A 211 -0.34 10.30 -8.88
CA VAL A 211 -1.28 10.41 -10.00
C VAL A 211 -0.61 10.25 -11.37
N PHE A 212 0.67 10.59 -11.48
CA PHE A 212 1.47 10.44 -12.69
C PHE A 212 2.21 9.11 -12.79
N HIS A 213 2.17 8.26 -11.75
CA HIS A 213 2.67 6.90 -11.89
C HIS A 213 1.81 6.12 -12.90
N PRO A 214 2.39 5.13 -13.60
CA PRO A 214 1.70 4.42 -14.67
C PRO A 214 0.26 3.99 -14.32
N PRO A 215 -0.71 4.10 -15.27
CA PRO A 215 -0.52 4.28 -16.71
C PRO A 215 -0.12 5.71 -17.06
N TYR A 216 1.09 5.84 -17.58
CA TYR A 216 1.52 7.02 -18.29
C TYR A 216 2.04 6.48 -19.60
N VAL A 217 1.20 6.57 -20.63
CA VAL A 217 1.70 6.37 -21.98
C VAL A 217 2.37 7.70 -22.34
N TYR A 218 3.70 7.69 -22.38
CA TYR A 218 4.51 8.86 -22.71
C TYR A 218 4.12 9.53 -24.04
N SER A 219 3.35 8.84 -24.90
CA SER A 219 2.80 9.37 -26.14
C SER A 219 1.69 10.41 -25.97
N ASP A 220 1.07 10.49 -24.79
CA ASP A 220 -0.13 11.32 -24.58
C ASP A 220 0.21 12.69 -23.98
N ILE A 221 1.51 12.94 -23.70
CA ILE A 221 2.00 14.28 -23.37
C ILE A 221 1.88 15.13 -24.63
N LYS A 222 1.09 16.20 -24.57
CA LYS A 222 1.23 17.27 -25.54
C LYS A 222 2.64 17.83 -25.41
N GLU A 223 3.49 17.55 -26.38
CA GLU A 223 4.75 18.26 -26.55
C GLU A 223 4.44 19.75 -26.62
N TYR A 224 4.86 20.50 -25.60
CA TYR A 224 4.96 21.95 -25.72
C TYR A 224 6.24 22.22 -26.52
N VAL A 225 6.06 22.49 -27.82
CA VAL A 225 7.04 23.16 -28.69
C VAL A 225 6.85 24.66 -28.58
#